data_AF-A0A7Y5RT25-F1
#
_entry.id   AF-A0A7Y5RT25-F1
#
_cell.length_a   1.000
_cell.length_b   1.000
_cell.length_c   1.000
_cell.angle_alpha   90.00
_cell.angle_beta   90.00
_cell.angle_gamma   90.00
#
_symmetry.space_group_name_H-M   'P 1'
#
loop_
_entity.id
_entity.type
_entity.pdbx_description
1 polymer ?
#
loop_
_entity_poly.entity_id
_entity_poly.type
_entity_poly.pdbx_seq_one_letter_code
_entity_poly.pdbx_strand_id
1 'polypeptide(L)'
;MYFVLIIAFALLLTDGLPLPGWDVVDMLLRPLGRPFDRNLLTVGLLASIVPALGFTAWWLGRRACKARDGTPFGEDEMESRYSFAGWVLNCALAALISGLLLFTGWLDIVRSDWGLGRWPLLAELVILAPFLAAMIAAWICLYPIELEIRTAVGAVFDEQRGAAPRPWRLPTYLIYKIRHQILTVLIPMAGVLLCKYAVQQWRDDIVTALNIVWAPDALLGLMAATVLVAAPVMLRYLWATRPLPPGPLRDRLEALCRRVGLRYREILVWDSQNLVVNAAVMGLFSPVRYILLSDGMLFTMTERQIEAVFGHEAGHVRRHHLLFFGIFALLSMLIVGGLLELLVRWTPLRHQEGLLQLVALAALTGIWGLAFGFISRKFERQADLYGVRCVTEPLAECERQCLLHTQAEPPRPMDERSRPANNPGVPNAHAAVCATAVRLFGRTLVEVAHLNGIPLEAESWRHGSIQSRCDLLVRFAHDPAALIRFESGVERIKAVLLGGTLIGSAIAAWLYWPF
;
A
#
# COMPACT_ATOMS: atom_id res chain seq x y z
N MET A 1 10.47 -1.54 -2.04
CA MET A 1 10.97 -2.27 -0.84
C MET A 1 9.85 -3.01 -0.10
N TYR A 2 8.75 -2.35 0.32
CA TYR A 2 7.60 -3.05 0.95
C TYR A 2 7.13 -4.29 0.17
N PHE A 3 6.96 -4.15 -1.15
CA PHE A 3 6.54 -5.23 -2.02
C PHE A 3 7.47 -6.46 -1.97
N VAL A 4 8.78 -6.24 -1.89
CA VAL A 4 9.77 -7.33 -1.83
C VAL A 4 9.69 -8.07 -0.50
N LEU A 5 9.50 -7.35 0.60
CA LEU A 5 9.31 -7.97 1.91
C LEU A 5 7.97 -8.72 1.99
N ILE A 6 6.92 -8.21 1.36
CA ILE A 6 5.63 -8.92 1.23
C ILE A 6 5.82 -10.22 0.42
N ILE A 7 6.58 -10.20 -0.69
CA ILE A 7 6.92 -11.41 -1.44
C ILE A 7 7.67 -12.41 -0.55
N ALA A 8 8.64 -11.94 0.24
CA ALA A 8 9.39 -12.79 1.17
C ALA A 8 8.45 -13.54 2.12
N PHE A 9 7.49 -12.83 2.72
CA PHE A 9 6.49 -13.45 3.60
C PHE A 9 5.51 -14.36 2.85
N ALA A 10 5.10 -13.98 1.65
CA ALA A 10 4.23 -14.83 0.81
C ALA A 10 4.92 -16.18 0.53
N LEU A 11 6.21 -16.15 0.18
CA LEU A 11 7.01 -17.35 -0.03
C LEU A 11 7.26 -18.15 1.27
N LEU A 12 7.44 -17.49 2.41
CA LEU A 12 7.57 -18.18 3.72
C LEU A 12 6.26 -18.84 4.19
N LEU A 13 5.12 -18.27 3.81
CA LEU A 13 3.80 -18.84 4.05
C LEU A 13 3.52 -20.04 3.14
N THR A 14 4.26 -20.18 2.04
CA THR A 14 4.20 -21.34 1.15
C THR A 14 4.90 -22.55 1.77
N ASP A 15 4.18 -23.66 1.87
CA ASP A 15 4.70 -24.96 2.29
C ASP A 15 5.27 -25.74 1.09
N GLY A 16 6.25 -26.61 1.35
CA GLY A 16 6.87 -27.45 0.32
C GLY A 16 7.85 -26.74 -0.61
N LEU A 17 8.47 -25.65 -0.15
CA LEU A 17 9.59 -24.99 -0.82
C LEU A 17 10.94 -25.36 -0.17
N PRO A 18 12.05 -25.42 -0.95
CA PRO A 18 12.10 -25.35 -2.42
C PRO A 18 11.47 -26.60 -3.08
N LEU A 19 11.11 -26.51 -4.37
CA LEU A 19 10.56 -27.66 -5.08
C LEU A 19 11.60 -28.78 -5.23
N PRO A 20 11.18 -30.07 -5.18
CA PRO A 20 12.09 -31.18 -5.44
C PRO A 20 12.80 -31.04 -6.79
N GLY A 21 14.13 -31.10 -6.78
CA GLY A 21 14.95 -30.98 -7.99
C GLY A 21 15.21 -29.55 -8.49
N TRP A 22 14.69 -28.53 -7.81
CA TRP A 22 14.94 -27.11 -8.15
C TRP A 22 16.12 -26.49 -7.43
N ASP A 23 16.77 -27.22 -6.52
CA ASP A 23 18.00 -26.75 -5.89
C ASP A 23 19.11 -26.63 -6.94
N VAL A 24 19.53 -25.39 -7.20
CA VAL A 24 20.54 -25.04 -8.21
C VAL A 24 21.92 -25.54 -7.83
N VAL A 25 22.26 -25.57 -6.53
CA VAL A 25 23.54 -26.12 -6.05
C VAL A 25 23.60 -27.60 -6.36
N ASP A 26 22.53 -28.33 -6.06
CA ASP A 26 22.40 -29.74 -6.44
C ASP A 26 22.41 -29.93 -7.96
N MET A 27 21.64 -29.14 -8.70
CA MET A 27 21.49 -29.27 -10.16
C MET A 27 22.82 -29.04 -10.90
N LEU A 28 23.60 -28.03 -10.49
CA LEU A 28 24.89 -27.70 -11.11
C LEU A 28 25.99 -28.68 -10.76
N LEU A 29 25.96 -29.25 -9.55
CA LEU A 29 27.08 -30.03 -9.02
C LEU A 29 26.86 -31.54 -9.09
N ARG A 30 25.61 -32.03 -9.15
CA ARG A 30 25.30 -33.46 -9.39
C ARG A 30 26.05 -34.05 -10.60
N PRO A 31 26.17 -33.35 -11.76
CA PRO A 31 26.92 -33.86 -12.91
C PRO A 31 28.43 -34.00 -12.68
N LEU A 32 29.01 -33.31 -11.69
CA LEU A 32 30.45 -33.33 -11.44
C LEU A 32 30.91 -34.56 -10.64
N GLY A 33 29.99 -35.34 -10.06
CA GLY A 33 30.26 -36.62 -9.39
C GLY A 33 31.21 -36.55 -8.19
N ARG A 34 31.52 -35.36 -7.68
CA ARG A 34 32.40 -35.15 -6.52
C ARG A 34 31.57 -34.99 -5.25
N PRO A 35 32.03 -35.46 -4.08
CA PRO A 35 31.42 -35.10 -2.82
C PRO A 35 31.65 -33.60 -2.56
N PHE A 36 30.56 -32.86 -2.35
CA PHE A 36 30.60 -31.45 -1.95
C PHE A 36 29.65 -31.23 -0.78
N ASP A 37 30.00 -30.28 0.09
CA ASP A 37 29.12 -29.85 1.17
C ASP A 37 28.15 -28.80 0.62
N ARG A 38 26.92 -29.24 0.31
CA ARG A 38 25.81 -28.39 -0.18
C ARG A 38 25.55 -27.23 0.78
N ASN A 39 25.69 -27.44 2.09
CA ASN A 39 25.39 -26.44 3.10
C ASN A 39 26.46 -25.36 3.10
N LEU A 40 27.73 -25.75 3.07
CA LEU A 40 28.84 -24.82 2.99
C LEU A 40 28.79 -23.97 1.72
N LEU A 41 28.45 -24.56 0.57
CA LEU A 41 28.33 -23.85 -0.70
C LEU A 41 27.14 -22.89 -0.72
N THR A 42 25.99 -23.31 -0.18
CA THR A 42 24.83 -22.43 -0.05
C THR A 42 25.16 -21.24 0.86
N VAL A 43 25.74 -21.49 2.04
CA VAL A 43 26.15 -20.42 2.96
C VAL A 43 27.21 -19.50 2.33
N GLY A 44 28.18 -20.05 1.61
CA GLY A 44 29.20 -19.29 0.89
C GLY A 44 28.61 -18.39 -0.20
N LEU A 45 27.66 -18.90 -0.99
CA LEU A 45 26.91 -18.12 -1.96
C LEU A 45 26.19 -16.95 -1.28
N LEU A 46 25.50 -17.20 -0.17
CA LEU A 46 24.78 -16.16 0.58
C LEU A 46 25.71 -15.10 1.17
N ALA A 47 26.86 -15.52 1.71
CA ALA A 47 27.87 -14.62 2.24
C ALA A 47 28.45 -13.68 1.16
N SER A 48 28.48 -14.12 -0.11
CA SER A 48 28.97 -13.32 -1.24
C SER A 48 27.93 -12.30 -1.78
N ILE A 49 26.64 -12.56 -1.61
CA ILE A 49 25.57 -11.74 -2.21
C ILE A 49 25.40 -10.40 -1.48
N VAL A 50 25.46 -10.39 -0.14
CA VAL A 50 25.33 -9.16 0.66
C VAL A 50 26.37 -8.09 0.24
N PRO A 51 27.69 -8.40 0.19
CA PRO A 51 28.68 -7.44 -0.26
C PRO A 51 28.54 -7.08 -1.75
N ALA A 52 28.12 -8.02 -2.61
CA ALA A 52 27.88 -7.72 -4.03
C ALA A 52 26.76 -6.68 -4.20
N LEU A 53 25.62 -6.85 -3.51
CA LEU A 53 24.52 -5.89 -3.53
C LEU A 53 24.91 -4.54 -2.90
N GLY A 54 25.67 -4.57 -1.81
CA GLY A 54 26.24 -3.36 -1.22
C GLY A 54 27.15 -2.60 -2.21
N PHE A 55 28.01 -3.31 -2.93
CA PHE A 55 28.86 -2.72 -3.97
C PHE A 55 28.04 -2.15 -5.12
N THR A 56 27.02 -2.86 -5.61
CA THR A 56 26.10 -2.36 -6.64
C THR A 56 25.40 -1.08 -6.17
N ALA A 57 24.88 -1.06 -4.94
CA ALA A 57 24.23 0.11 -4.37
C ALA A 57 25.20 1.31 -4.26
N TRP A 58 26.42 1.07 -3.79
CA TRP A 58 27.46 2.08 -3.69
C TRP A 58 27.84 2.64 -5.07
N TRP A 59 28.03 1.77 -6.06
CA TRP A 59 28.43 2.16 -7.42
C TRP A 59 27.35 3.00 -8.11
N LEU A 60 26.09 2.57 -8.01
CA LEU A 60 24.94 3.31 -8.53
C LEU A 60 24.77 4.65 -7.82
N GLY A 61 24.86 4.66 -6.48
CA GLY A 61 24.78 5.90 -5.68
C GLY A 61 25.88 6.90 -6.05
N ARG A 62 27.13 6.43 -6.21
CA ARG A 62 28.26 7.26 -6.67
C ARG A 62 28.03 7.84 -8.06
N ARG A 63 27.44 7.07 -9.00
CA ARG A 63 27.11 7.56 -10.35
C ARG A 63 25.99 8.60 -10.34
N ALA A 64 25.04 8.48 -9.42
CA ALA A 64 23.97 9.44 -9.27
C ALA A 64 24.47 10.74 -8.63
N CYS A 65 25.27 10.71 -7.55
CA CYS A 65 25.92 11.91 -6.99
C CYS A 65 26.78 12.66 -8.02
N LYS A 66 27.47 11.94 -8.92
CA LYS A 66 28.28 12.55 -9.98
C LYS A 66 27.48 13.31 -11.05
N ALA A 67 26.17 13.07 -11.16
CA ALA A 67 25.32 13.79 -12.12
C ALA A 67 25.03 15.22 -11.67
N ARG A 68 25.23 15.53 -10.38
CA ARG A 68 24.99 16.84 -9.82
C ARG A 68 26.05 17.83 -10.28
N ASP A 69 25.60 18.90 -10.91
CA ASP A 69 26.44 20.01 -11.39
C ASP A 69 26.03 21.37 -10.79
N GLY A 70 25.04 21.38 -9.88
CA GLY A 70 24.49 22.59 -9.26
C GLY A 70 23.44 23.32 -10.11
N THR A 71 23.06 22.75 -11.26
CA THR A 71 21.94 23.23 -12.08
C THR A 71 20.66 22.44 -11.76
N PRO A 72 19.46 23.00 -12.01
CA PRO A 72 18.20 22.27 -11.87
C PRO A 72 18.19 20.96 -12.69
N PHE A 73 18.80 20.97 -13.88
CA PHE A 73 18.91 19.79 -14.73
C PHE A 73 19.77 18.68 -14.10
N GLY A 74 20.89 19.04 -13.48
CA GLY A 74 21.73 18.08 -12.76
C GLY A 74 21.07 17.52 -11.50
N GLU A 75 20.18 18.27 -10.85
CA GLU A 75 19.36 17.80 -9.73
C GLU A 75 18.30 16.79 -10.20
N ASP A 76 17.55 17.11 -11.26
CA ASP A 76 16.59 16.20 -11.88
C ASP A 76 17.27 14.89 -12.36
N GLU A 77 18.46 15.00 -12.95
CA GLU A 77 19.22 13.83 -13.39
C GLU A 77 19.71 12.98 -12.21
N MET A 78 20.15 13.60 -11.11
CA MET A 78 20.52 12.91 -9.88
C MET A 78 19.33 12.12 -9.31
N GLU A 79 18.15 12.74 -9.22
CA GLU A 79 16.92 12.09 -8.72
C GLU A 79 16.46 10.93 -9.61
N SER A 80 16.54 11.11 -10.93
CA SER A 80 16.24 10.05 -11.91
C SER A 80 17.19 8.85 -11.76
N ARG A 81 18.50 9.11 -11.66
CA ARG A 81 19.51 8.05 -11.43
C ARG A 81 19.35 7.38 -10.07
N TYR A 82 18.97 8.11 -9.02
CA TYR A 82 18.64 7.55 -7.71
C TYR A 82 17.41 6.64 -7.78
N SER A 83 16.36 7.09 -8.47
CA SER A 83 15.14 6.31 -8.68
C SER A 83 15.41 5.03 -9.46
N PHE A 84 16.23 5.11 -10.52
CA PHE A 84 16.72 3.95 -11.26
C PHE A 84 17.54 3.01 -10.37
N ALA A 85 18.46 3.53 -9.55
CA ALA A 85 19.25 2.73 -8.62
C ALA A 85 18.36 1.98 -7.62
N GLY A 86 17.35 2.67 -7.06
CA GLY A 86 16.35 2.08 -6.20
C GLY A 86 15.57 0.96 -6.90
N TRP A 87 15.17 1.15 -8.16
CA TRP A 87 14.50 0.12 -8.94
C TRP A 87 15.38 -1.12 -9.15
N VAL A 88 16.63 -0.94 -9.62
CA VAL A 88 17.60 -2.03 -9.81
C VAL A 88 17.80 -2.81 -8.51
N LEU A 89 18.00 -2.12 -7.38
CA LEU A 89 18.21 -2.76 -6.08
C LEU A 89 16.96 -3.50 -5.59
N ASN A 90 15.76 -2.96 -5.82
CA ASN A 90 14.52 -3.67 -5.50
C ASN A 90 14.39 -4.96 -6.31
N CYS A 91 14.71 -4.92 -7.61
CA CYS A 91 14.72 -6.11 -8.48
C CYS A 91 15.76 -7.13 -8.00
N ALA A 92 16.96 -6.68 -7.66
CA ALA A 92 18.04 -7.55 -7.18
C ALA A 92 17.71 -8.18 -5.81
N LEU A 93 17.11 -7.42 -4.90
CA LEU A 93 16.62 -7.91 -3.60
C LEU A 93 15.47 -8.92 -3.77
N ALA A 94 14.55 -8.68 -4.71
CA ALA A 94 13.48 -9.62 -5.04
C ALA A 94 14.01 -10.92 -5.65
N ALA A 95 14.99 -10.81 -6.55
CA ALA A 95 15.69 -11.95 -7.12
C ALA A 95 16.46 -12.73 -6.06
N LEU A 96 17.11 -12.04 -5.11
CA LEU A 96 17.79 -12.68 -3.98
C LEU A 96 16.84 -13.51 -3.14
N ILE A 97 15.74 -12.93 -2.63
CA ILE A 97 14.84 -13.66 -1.74
C ILE A 97 14.10 -14.78 -2.47
N SER A 98 13.70 -14.57 -3.72
CA SER A 98 13.07 -15.61 -4.53
C SER A 98 14.06 -16.72 -4.86
N GLY A 99 15.29 -16.36 -5.23
CA GLY A 99 16.43 -17.25 -5.43
C GLY A 99 16.65 -18.17 -4.23
N LEU A 100 16.81 -17.54 -3.07
CA LEU A 100 17.01 -18.18 -1.79
C LEU A 100 15.93 -19.21 -1.48
N LEU A 101 14.65 -18.83 -1.58
CA LEU A 101 13.54 -19.64 -1.11
C LEU A 101 13.08 -20.69 -2.13
N LEU A 102 13.26 -20.43 -3.43
CA LEU A 102 12.78 -21.32 -4.51
C LEU A 102 13.84 -22.26 -5.06
N PHE A 103 15.11 -21.84 -5.04
CA PHE A 103 16.17 -22.47 -5.82
C PHE A 103 17.38 -22.90 -4.98
N THR A 104 17.32 -22.79 -3.65
CA THR A 104 18.39 -23.24 -2.76
C THR A 104 17.82 -24.02 -1.57
N GLY A 105 18.62 -24.93 -1.01
CA GLY A 105 18.30 -25.68 0.21
C GLY A 105 18.28 -24.85 1.50
N TRP A 106 18.33 -23.53 1.43
CA TRP A 106 18.46 -22.66 2.59
C TRP A 106 17.36 -22.87 3.64
N LEU A 107 16.12 -23.12 3.20
CA LEU A 107 15.00 -23.42 4.08
C LEU A 107 15.26 -24.68 4.91
N ASP A 108 15.70 -25.76 4.27
CA ASP A 108 15.98 -27.05 4.91
C ASP A 108 17.19 -26.95 5.84
N ILE A 109 18.24 -26.24 5.43
CA ILE A 109 19.43 -26.01 6.26
C ILE A 109 19.03 -25.35 7.57
N VAL A 110 18.22 -24.28 7.52
CA VAL A 110 17.84 -23.54 8.72
C VAL A 110 16.84 -24.34 9.58
N ARG A 111 15.79 -24.91 8.96
CA ARG A 111 14.71 -25.58 9.71
C ARG A 111 15.12 -26.94 10.23
N SER A 112 15.74 -27.76 9.39
CA SER A 112 16.08 -29.16 9.65
C SER A 112 17.49 -29.31 10.18
N ASP A 113 18.51 -28.89 9.41
CA ASP A 113 19.91 -29.18 9.75
C ASP A 113 20.38 -28.41 11.00
N TRP A 114 20.00 -27.14 11.13
CA TRP A 114 20.26 -26.33 12.32
C TRP A 114 19.23 -26.55 13.43
N GLY A 115 18.16 -27.31 13.14
CA GLY A 115 17.11 -27.62 14.10
C GLY A 115 16.38 -26.39 14.64
N LEU A 116 16.31 -25.29 13.88
CA LEU A 116 15.59 -24.09 14.29
C LEU A 116 14.09 -24.17 14.02
N GLY A 117 13.62 -25.15 13.25
CA GLY A 117 12.19 -25.36 12.98
C GLY A 117 11.33 -25.59 14.24
N ARG A 118 11.94 -25.97 15.37
CA ARG A 118 11.25 -26.11 16.68
C ARG A 118 10.92 -24.77 17.35
N TRP A 119 11.53 -23.67 16.91
CA TRP A 119 11.36 -22.35 17.51
C TRP A 119 10.61 -21.45 16.52
N PRO A 120 9.30 -21.22 16.73
CA PRO A 120 8.50 -20.41 15.81
C PRO A 120 9.08 -18.99 15.72
N LEU A 121 9.09 -18.42 14.51
CA LEU A 121 9.68 -17.13 14.14
C LEU A 121 11.20 -17.07 14.13
N LEU A 122 11.91 -17.81 14.99
CA LEU A 122 13.37 -17.77 15.01
C LEU A 122 13.93 -18.31 13.69
N ALA A 123 13.39 -19.43 13.20
CA ALA A 123 13.74 -19.96 11.88
C ALA A 123 13.48 -18.92 10.78
N GLU A 124 12.31 -18.27 10.76
CA GLU A 124 11.94 -17.26 9.75
C GLU A 124 12.88 -16.05 9.79
N LEU A 125 13.25 -15.58 10.98
CA LEU A 125 14.18 -14.46 11.14
C LEU A 125 15.56 -14.82 10.60
N VAL A 126 16.05 -16.03 10.85
CA VAL A 126 17.32 -16.52 10.30
C VAL A 126 17.23 -16.71 8.79
N ILE A 127 16.11 -17.23 8.28
CA ILE A 127 15.88 -17.37 6.85
C ILE A 127 15.91 -16.01 6.14
N LEU A 128 15.28 -14.99 6.73
CA LEU A 128 15.24 -13.63 6.19
C LEU A 128 16.53 -12.84 6.44
N ALA A 129 17.43 -13.29 7.31
CA ALA A 129 18.61 -12.53 7.72
C ALA A 129 19.52 -12.10 6.55
N PRO A 130 19.88 -12.96 5.57
CA PRO A 130 20.69 -12.54 4.42
C PRO A 130 20.02 -11.44 3.59
N PHE A 131 18.71 -11.54 3.41
CA PHE A 131 17.92 -10.55 2.69
C PHE A 131 17.86 -9.21 3.46
N LEU A 132 17.57 -9.25 4.76
CA LEU A 132 17.55 -8.05 5.61
C LEU A 132 18.93 -7.38 5.71
N ALA A 133 20.00 -8.18 5.78
CA ALA A 133 21.38 -7.69 5.79
C ALA A 133 21.73 -7.01 4.46
N ALA A 134 21.41 -7.61 3.32
CA ALA A 134 21.60 -7.00 2.00
C ALA A 134 20.83 -5.69 1.87
N MET A 135 19.61 -5.64 2.42
CA MET A 135 18.77 -4.45 2.41
C MET A 135 19.37 -3.31 3.24
N ILE A 136 19.85 -3.60 4.45
CA ILE A 136 20.53 -2.63 5.32
C ILE A 136 21.84 -2.16 4.68
N ALA A 137 22.63 -3.07 4.10
CA ALA A 137 23.86 -2.73 3.40
C ALA A 137 23.58 -1.76 2.22
N ALA A 138 22.55 -2.04 1.42
CA ALA A 138 22.14 -1.15 0.34
C ALA A 138 21.75 0.25 0.85
N TRP A 139 21.03 0.35 1.97
CA TRP A 139 20.70 1.64 2.59
C TRP A 139 21.92 2.41 3.07
N ILE A 140 22.88 1.73 3.71
CA ILE A 140 24.13 2.37 4.14
C ILE A 140 24.90 2.91 2.92
N CYS A 141 24.95 2.15 1.82
CA CYS A 141 25.62 2.56 0.60
C CYS A 141 24.89 3.69 -0.16
N LEU A 142 23.55 3.76 -0.09
CA LEU A 142 22.74 4.83 -0.68
C LEU A 142 22.57 6.06 0.24
N TYR A 143 22.96 5.97 1.50
CA TYR A 143 22.81 7.08 2.45
C TYR A 143 23.42 8.40 1.96
N PRO A 144 24.62 8.46 1.33
CA PRO A 144 25.19 9.73 0.88
C PRO A 144 24.29 10.50 -0.11
N ILE A 145 23.68 9.79 -1.08
CA ILE A 145 22.79 10.44 -2.04
C ILE A 145 21.46 10.86 -1.41
N GLU A 146 20.89 10.02 -0.52
CA GLU A 146 19.69 10.41 0.21
C GLU A 146 19.93 11.61 1.13
N LEU A 147 21.14 11.72 1.69
CA LEU A 147 21.54 12.88 2.48
C LEU A 147 21.58 14.13 1.60
N GLU A 148 22.17 14.06 0.41
CA GLU A 148 22.22 15.18 -0.53
C GLU A 148 20.83 15.65 -0.96
N ILE A 149 19.95 14.72 -1.38
CA ILE A 149 18.56 15.03 -1.74
C ILE A 149 17.85 15.72 -0.58
N ARG A 150 18.00 15.19 0.65
CA ARG A 150 17.37 15.78 1.85
C ARG A 150 17.93 17.16 2.17
N THR A 151 19.22 17.41 1.95
CA THR A 151 19.80 18.74 2.15
C THR A 151 19.32 19.75 1.12
N ALA A 152 19.14 19.34 -0.14
CA ALA A 152 18.57 20.19 -1.18
C ALA A 152 17.12 20.58 -0.86
N VAL A 153 16.29 19.58 -0.50
CA VAL A 153 14.91 19.81 -0.04
C VAL A 153 14.87 20.70 1.21
N GLY A 154 15.79 20.47 2.17
CA GLY A 154 15.92 21.31 3.36
C GLY A 154 16.26 22.77 3.07
N ALA A 155 17.09 23.03 2.05
CA ALA A 155 17.45 24.39 1.63
C ALA A 155 16.25 25.14 1.04
N VAL A 156 15.42 24.47 0.24
CA VAL A 156 14.16 25.04 -0.28
C VAL A 156 13.20 25.41 0.86
N PHE A 157 13.13 24.58 1.91
CA PHE A 157 12.34 24.90 3.10
C PHE A 157 12.86 26.10 3.88
N ASP A 158 14.17 26.24 3.99
CA ASP A 158 14.79 27.37 4.68
C ASP A 158 14.46 28.70 3.99
N GLU A 159 14.62 28.73 2.66
CA GLU A 159 14.37 29.90 1.84
C GLU A 159 12.91 30.36 1.92
N GLN A 160 11.96 29.41 1.98
CA GLN A 160 10.54 29.73 1.97
C GLN A 160 9.96 30.03 3.37
N ARG A 161 10.48 29.44 4.47
CA ARG A 161 9.79 29.46 5.79
C ARG A 161 10.70 29.55 7.03
N GLY A 162 12.00 29.79 6.88
CA GLY A 162 12.89 30.21 7.98
C GLY A 162 13.29 29.14 8.99
N ALA A 163 13.11 27.86 8.66
CA ALA A 163 13.70 26.75 9.41
C ALA A 163 13.84 25.49 8.54
N ALA A 164 15.04 25.23 8.03
CA ALA A 164 15.37 23.95 7.39
C ALA A 164 15.28 22.78 8.38
N PRO A 165 14.61 21.66 8.04
CA PRO A 165 14.76 20.43 8.79
C PRO A 165 16.21 19.95 8.77
N ARG A 166 16.73 19.54 9.93
CA ARG A 166 18.10 19.00 10.01
C ARG A 166 18.19 17.67 9.27
N PRO A 167 19.22 17.46 8.43
CA PRO A 167 19.39 16.19 7.76
C PRO A 167 19.63 15.05 8.75
N TRP A 168 19.07 13.88 8.47
CA TRP A 168 19.23 12.70 9.32
C TRP A 168 20.66 12.20 9.30
N ARG A 169 21.23 11.99 10.49
CA ARG A 169 22.45 11.19 10.65
C ARG A 169 22.16 9.73 10.30
N LEU A 170 23.19 8.98 9.92
CA LEU A 170 23.05 7.56 9.54
C LEU A 170 22.26 6.71 10.55
N PRO A 171 22.45 6.80 11.89
CA PRO A 171 21.65 6.01 12.83
C PRO A 171 20.16 6.37 12.81
N THR A 172 19.84 7.67 12.78
CA THR A 172 18.45 8.17 12.70
C THR A 172 17.80 7.72 11.40
N TYR A 173 18.53 7.81 10.29
CA TYR A 173 18.12 7.33 8.98
C TYR A 173 17.81 5.83 8.98
N LEU A 174 18.72 5.01 9.52
CA LEU A 174 18.53 3.56 9.58
C LEU A 174 17.36 3.19 10.50
N ILE A 175 17.24 3.80 11.68
CA ILE A 175 16.10 3.57 12.59
C ILE A 175 14.78 3.92 11.89
N TYR A 176 14.75 5.04 11.17
CA TYR A 176 13.59 5.44 10.39
C TYR A 176 13.26 4.39 9.32
N LYS A 177 14.23 3.95 8.50
CA LYS A 177 14.02 2.93 7.46
C LYS A 177 13.61 1.58 8.04
N ILE A 178 14.21 1.14 9.15
CA ILE A 178 13.86 -0.11 9.82
C ILE A 178 12.41 -0.06 10.33
N ARG A 179 12.03 1.01 11.05
CA ARG A 179 10.66 1.17 11.57
C ARG A 179 9.62 1.20 10.46
N HIS A 180 9.86 2.03 9.45
CA HIS A 180 8.88 2.26 8.40
C HIS A 180 8.86 1.12 7.38
N GLN A 181 10.00 0.57 6.96
CA GLN A 181 10.03 -0.42 5.87
C GLN A 181 10.08 -1.88 6.35
N ILE A 182 10.80 -2.19 7.42
CA ILE A 182 10.90 -3.57 7.95
C ILE A 182 9.77 -3.83 8.95
N LEU A 183 9.75 -3.12 10.07
CA LEU A 183 8.87 -3.46 11.21
C LEU A 183 7.39 -3.33 10.86
N THR A 184 7.04 -2.37 10.00
CA THR A 184 5.66 -2.16 9.51
C THR A 184 5.07 -3.39 8.81
N VAL A 185 5.89 -4.21 8.16
CA VAL A 185 5.46 -5.46 7.52
C VAL A 185 5.79 -6.66 8.40
N LEU A 186 6.99 -6.71 8.97
CA LEU A 186 7.49 -7.81 9.79
C LEU A 186 6.57 -8.09 11.00
N ILE A 187 6.09 -7.07 11.71
CA ILE A 187 5.30 -7.29 12.93
C ILE A 187 3.92 -7.91 12.61
N PRO A 188 3.09 -7.34 11.70
CA PRO A 188 1.83 -7.98 11.33
C PRO A 188 2.04 -9.37 10.72
N MET A 189 3.05 -9.55 9.85
CA MET A 189 3.29 -10.84 9.21
C MET A 189 3.84 -11.90 10.17
N ALA A 190 4.67 -11.53 11.15
CA ALA A 190 5.06 -12.41 12.24
C ALA A 190 3.84 -12.85 13.07
N GLY A 191 2.88 -11.94 13.30
CA GLY A 191 1.60 -12.29 13.93
C GLY A 191 0.80 -13.32 13.12
N VAL A 192 0.73 -13.16 11.79
CA VAL A 192 0.09 -14.14 10.90
C VAL A 192 0.83 -15.49 10.91
N LEU A 193 2.16 -15.48 10.89
CA LEU A 193 2.98 -16.69 10.98
C LEU A 193 2.78 -17.42 12.31
N LEU A 194 2.70 -16.70 13.43
CA LEU A 194 2.35 -17.28 14.72
C LEU A 194 0.98 -17.94 14.69
N CYS A 195 -0.01 -17.33 14.04
CA CYS A 195 -1.32 -17.94 13.85
C CYS A 195 -1.21 -19.22 13.01
N LYS A 196 -0.42 -19.21 11.93
CA LYS A 196 -0.16 -20.40 11.10
C LYS A 196 0.45 -21.52 11.94
N TYR A 197 1.48 -21.24 12.72
CA TYR A 197 2.11 -22.21 13.61
C TYR A 197 1.13 -22.79 14.63
N ALA A 198 0.33 -21.93 15.26
CA ALA A 198 -0.68 -22.36 16.23
C ALA A 198 -1.74 -23.27 15.59
N VAL A 199 -2.25 -22.91 14.41
CA VAL A 199 -3.26 -23.73 13.70
C VAL A 199 -2.66 -25.05 13.23
N GLN A 200 -1.44 -25.04 12.69
CA GLN A 200 -0.76 -26.25 12.22
C GLN A 200 -0.49 -27.25 13.34
N GLN A 201 -0.16 -26.78 14.55
CA GLN A 201 0.07 -27.63 15.72
C GLN A 201 -1.15 -28.47 16.10
N TRP A 202 -2.37 -27.96 15.88
CA TRP A 202 -3.63 -28.61 16.27
C TRP A 202 -4.48 -29.00 15.05
N ARG A 203 -3.86 -29.07 13.86
CA ARG A 203 -4.60 -29.23 12.60
C ARG A 203 -5.48 -30.47 12.59
N ASP A 204 -4.92 -31.62 12.95
CA ASP A 204 -5.61 -32.91 12.92
C ASP A 204 -6.72 -32.98 13.98
N ASP A 205 -6.48 -32.40 15.16
CA ASP A 205 -7.49 -32.30 16.23
C ASP A 205 -8.66 -31.41 15.81
N ILE A 206 -8.40 -30.28 15.15
CA ILE A 206 -9.43 -29.37 14.62
C ILE A 206 -10.28 -30.08 13.57
N VAL A 207 -9.65 -30.78 12.62
CA VAL A 207 -10.35 -31.53 11.57
C VAL A 207 -11.22 -32.62 12.19
N THR A 208 -10.66 -33.39 13.14
CA THR A 208 -11.36 -34.50 13.78
C THR A 208 -12.54 -34.02 14.64
N ALA A 209 -12.35 -32.95 15.42
CA ALA A 209 -13.37 -32.42 16.31
C ALA A 209 -14.55 -31.78 15.56
N LEU A 210 -14.29 -31.07 14.47
CA LEU A 210 -15.32 -30.36 13.69
C LEU A 210 -15.87 -31.19 12.52
N ASN A 211 -15.21 -32.28 12.15
CA ASN A 211 -15.50 -33.09 10.96
C ASN A 211 -15.57 -32.25 9.66
N ILE A 212 -14.72 -31.22 9.56
CA ILE A 212 -14.65 -30.29 8.43
C ILE A 212 -13.18 -30.14 8.03
N VAL A 213 -12.85 -30.62 6.83
CA VAL A 213 -11.46 -30.67 6.32
C VAL A 213 -10.84 -29.27 6.17
N TRP A 214 -11.64 -28.28 5.80
CA TRP A 214 -11.20 -26.89 5.58
C TRP A 214 -11.25 -26.01 6.84
N ALA A 215 -11.69 -26.54 7.98
CA ALA A 215 -11.84 -25.76 9.22
C ALA A 215 -10.52 -25.14 9.73
N PRO A 216 -9.36 -25.83 9.68
CA PRO A 216 -8.09 -25.20 10.06
C PRO A 216 -7.75 -23.99 9.18
N ASP A 217 -7.95 -24.09 7.87
CA ASP A 217 -7.62 -23.02 6.92
C ASP A 217 -8.55 -21.81 7.10
N ALA A 218 -9.84 -22.05 7.35
CA ALA A 218 -10.79 -20.99 7.70
C ALA A 218 -10.45 -20.31 9.04
N LEU A 219 -10.03 -21.10 10.04
CA LEU A 219 -9.57 -20.57 11.33
C LEU A 219 -8.32 -19.70 11.16
N LEU A 220 -7.34 -20.17 10.38
CA LEU A 220 -6.15 -19.39 10.03
C LEU A 220 -6.52 -18.08 9.34
N GLY A 221 -7.42 -18.13 8.35
CA GLY A 221 -7.93 -16.94 7.66
C GLY A 221 -8.57 -15.93 8.62
N LEU A 222 -9.38 -16.40 9.56
CA LEU A 222 -10.03 -15.56 10.58
C LEU A 222 -9.01 -14.93 11.55
N MET A 223 -8.04 -15.72 12.02
CA MET A 223 -6.96 -15.23 12.90
C MET A 223 -6.08 -14.20 12.18
N ALA A 224 -5.68 -14.50 10.94
CA ALA A 224 -4.90 -13.58 10.11
C ALA A 224 -5.66 -12.27 9.84
N ALA A 225 -6.96 -12.35 9.53
CA ALA A 225 -7.81 -11.17 9.38
C ALA A 225 -7.86 -10.33 10.66
N THR A 226 -7.93 -10.99 11.83
CA THR A 226 -7.90 -10.31 13.14
C THR A 226 -6.58 -9.57 13.37
N VAL A 227 -5.44 -10.19 13.05
CA VAL A 227 -4.12 -9.54 13.11
C VAL A 227 -4.08 -8.31 12.19
N LEU A 228 -4.58 -8.41 10.97
CA LEU A 228 -4.61 -7.30 10.00
C LEU A 228 -5.54 -6.17 10.44
N VAL A 229 -6.69 -6.49 11.04
CA VAL A 229 -7.61 -5.49 11.63
C VAL A 229 -6.97 -4.77 12.82
N ALA A 230 -6.13 -5.46 13.60
CA ALA A 230 -5.38 -4.89 14.71
C ALA A 230 -4.11 -4.14 14.29
N ALA A 231 -3.60 -4.36 13.07
CA ALA A 231 -2.37 -3.76 12.56
C ALA A 231 -2.28 -2.22 12.72
N PRO A 232 -3.33 -1.42 12.48
CA PRO A 232 -3.28 0.04 12.70
C PRO A 232 -2.85 0.44 14.12
N VAL A 233 -3.24 -0.36 15.13
CA VAL A 233 -2.85 -0.12 16.52
C VAL A 233 -1.35 -0.34 16.69
N MET A 234 -0.76 -1.33 16.02
CA MET A 234 0.68 -1.58 16.03
C MET A 234 1.43 -0.50 15.26
N LEU A 235 0.94 -0.13 14.06
CA LEU A 235 1.56 0.85 13.18
C LEU A 235 1.67 2.24 13.82
N ARG A 236 0.68 2.65 14.63
CA ARG A 236 0.74 3.94 15.35
C ARG A 236 2.00 4.09 16.19
N TYR A 237 2.47 2.99 16.80
CA TYR A 237 3.66 2.98 17.64
C TYR A 237 4.94 2.89 16.82
N LEU A 238 4.90 2.15 15.71
CA LEU A 238 6.06 2.02 14.80
C LEU A 238 6.40 3.31 14.09
N TRP A 239 5.39 4.08 13.69
CA TRP A 239 5.56 5.34 12.97
C TRP A 239 5.80 6.55 13.89
N ALA A 240 6.08 6.35 15.18
CA ALA A 240 6.39 7.43 16.13
C ALA A 240 5.37 8.59 16.07
N THR A 241 4.10 8.25 16.26
CA THR A 241 3.00 9.23 16.18
C THR A 241 2.68 9.86 17.54
N ARG A 242 2.16 11.09 17.51
CA ARG A 242 1.63 11.80 18.69
C ARG A 242 0.25 12.41 18.39
N PRO A 243 -0.64 12.61 19.36
CA PRO A 243 -1.91 13.30 19.12
C PRO A 243 -1.70 14.71 18.54
N LEU A 244 -2.58 15.12 17.62
CA LEU A 244 -2.62 16.50 17.15
C LEU A 244 -2.95 17.42 18.34
N PRO A 245 -2.12 18.44 18.65
CA PRO A 245 -2.38 19.31 19.79
C PRO A 245 -3.71 20.05 19.62
N PRO A 246 -4.36 20.45 20.73
CA PRO A 246 -5.53 21.31 20.67
C PRO A 246 -5.19 22.64 19.99
N GLY A 247 -6.10 23.14 19.15
CA GLY A 247 -5.92 24.38 18.41
C GLY A 247 -6.87 24.51 17.22
N PRO A 248 -6.82 25.64 16.49
CA PRO A 248 -7.79 25.96 15.44
C PRO A 248 -7.87 24.90 14.33
N LEU A 249 -6.72 24.37 13.92
CA LEU A 249 -6.66 23.29 12.92
C LEU A 249 -7.36 22.02 13.42
N ARG A 250 -7.12 21.60 14.68
CA ARG A 250 -7.78 20.42 15.25
C ARG A 250 -9.29 20.64 15.25
N ASP A 251 -9.76 21.77 15.78
CA ASP A 251 -11.20 22.08 15.85
C ASP A 251 -11.87 22.05 14.48
N ARG A 252 -11.19 22.59 13.46
CA ARG A 252 -11.63 22.58 12.06
C ARG A 252 -11.75 21.15 11.52
N LEU A 253 -10.74 20.31 11.72
CA LEU A 253 -10.76 18.91 11.27
C LEU A 253 -11.82 18.08 12.00
N GLU A 254 -11.98 18.28 13.31
CA GLU A 254 -13.04 17.62 14.08
C GLU A 254 -14.43 18.07 13.63
N ALA A 255 -14.61 19.36 13.32
CA ALA A 255 -15.85 19.88 12.74
C ALA A 255 -16.12 19.28 11.36
N LEU A 256 -15.10 19.14 10.50
CA LEU A 256 -15.22 18.46 9.22
C LEU A 256 -15.66 17.00 9.42
N CYS A 257 -15.03 16.25 10.34
CA CYS A 257 -15.44 14.90 10.68
C CYS A 257 -16.90 14.81 11.11
N ARG A 258 -17.38 15.74 11.96
CA ARG A 258 -18.78 15.82 12.37
C ARG A 258 -19.71 16.07 11.18
N ARG A 259 -19.37 17.03 10.30
CA ARG A 259 -20.15 17.36 9.09
C ARG A 259 -20.30 16.17 8.15
N VAL A 260 -19.22 15.39 7.95
CA VAL A 260 -19.23 14.26 7.02
C VAL A 260 -19.63 12.92 7.65
N GLY A 261 -19.87 12.90 8.96
CA GLY A 261 -20.19 11.69 9.72
C GLY A 261 -19.02 10.70 9.84
N LEU A 262 -17.78 11.18 9.78
CA LEU A 262 -16.58 10.35 9.90
C LEU A 262 -16.28 10.08 11.38
N ARG A 263 -16.45 8.83 11.80
CA ARG A 263 -16.00 8.35 13.11
C ARG A 263 -14.54 7.91 13.03
N TYR A 264 -13.74 8.33 13.99
CA TYR A 264 -12.31 8.01 14.12
C TYR A 264 -11.96 7.81 15.60
N ARG A 265 -10.80 7.19 15.87
CA ARG A 265 -10.29 7.03 17.23
C ARG A 265 -9.47 8.24 17.67
N GLU A 266 -8.54 8.70 16.83
CA GLU A 266 -7.69 9.86 17.11
C GLU A 266 -7.12 10.46 15.81
N ILE A 267 -6.84 11.76 15.82
CA ILE A 267 -6.05 12.46 14.79
C ILE A 267 -4.61 12.58 15.29
N LEU A 268 -3.68 11.99 14.55
CA LEU A 268 -2.28 11.84 14.92
C LEU A 268 -1.38 12.66 14.00
N VAL A 269 -0.32 13.21 14.58
CA VAL A 269 0.83 13.76 13.87
C VAL A 269 1.89 12.69 13.75
N TRP A 270 2.30 12.40 12.52
CA TRP A 270 3.43 11.55 12.20
C TRP A 270 4.71 12.39 12.20
N ASP A 271 5.63 12.08 13.10
CA ASP A 271 6.95 12.71 13.16
C ASP A 271 7.84 12.15 12.05
N SER A 272 7.91 12.89 10.96
CA SER A 272 8.76 12.63 9.80
C SER A 272 9.94 13.61 9.72
N GLN A 273 10.18 14.38 10.80
CA GLN A 273 11.14 15.48 10.88
C GLN A 273 10.98 16.48 9.73
N ASN A 274 9.74 16.79 9.38
CA ASN A 274 9.31 17.65 8.28
C ASN A 274 9.76 17.22 6.88
N LEU A 275 10.23 15.98 6.69
CA LEU A 275 10.74 15.51 5.40
C LEU A 275 9.69 14.79 4.55
N VAL A 276 8.55 14.42 5.13
CA VAL A 276 7.45 13.83 4.38
C VAL A 276 6.26 14.77 4.43
N VAL A 277 5.65 15.05 3.28
CA VAL A 277 4.40 15.81 3.18
C VAL A 277 3.32 14.84 2.74
N ASN A 278 2.62 14.25 3.71
CA ASN A 278 1.59 13.27 3.42
C ASN A 278 0.51 13.22 4.51
N ALA A 279 -0.65 12.69 4.14
CA ALA A 279 -1.70 12.30 5.05
C ALA A 279 -2.05 10.83 4.78
N ALA A 280 -2.60 10.14 5.78
CA ALA A 280 -3.07 8.78 5.58
C ALA A 280 -4.18 8.44 6.57
N VAL A 281 -5.13 7.63 6.14
CA VAL A 281 -6.05 6.95 7.06
C VAL A 281 -5.70 5.48 7.19
N MET A 282 -5.55 5.03 8.43
CA MET A 282 -5.39 3.63 8.78
C MET A 282 -6.62 3.10 9.50
N GLY A 283 -6.93 1.83 9.29
CA GLY A 283 -7.93 1.08 10.04
C GLY A 283 -9.32 1.04 9.41
N LEU A 284 -9.88 -0.17 9.38
CA LEU A 284 -11.16 -0.46 8.75
C LEU A 284 -12.34 0.05 9.59
N PHE A 285 -12.29 -0.14 10.91
CA PHE A 285 -13.38 0.17 11.84
C PHE A 285 -13.04 1.37 12.73
N SER A 286 -14.05 2.13 13.17
CA SER A 286 -13.85 3.35 13.96
C SER A 286 -13.00 3.19 15.23
N PRO A 287 -13.09 2.09 16.02
CA PRO A 287 -12.29 1.96 17.24
C PRO A 287 -10.78 1.82 16.99
N VAL A 288 -10.38 1.46 15.79
CA VAL A 288 -8.97 1.28 15.36
C VAL A 288 -8.61 2.19 14.20
N ARG A 289 -9.46 3.19 13.90
CA ARG A 289 -9.24 4.12 12.79
C ARG A 289 -8.45 5.34 13.26
N TYR A 290 -7.29 5.55 12.64
CA TYR A 290 -6.41 6.68 12.92
C TYR A 290 -6.26 7.52 11.66
N ILE A 291 -6.30 8.84 11.81
CA ILE A 291 -6.04 9.79 10.73
C ILE A 291 -4.67 10.40 11.02
N LEU A 292 -3.75 10.30 10.07
CA LEU A 292 -2.36 10.73 10.23
C LEU A 292 -2.09 11.92 9.33
N LEU A 293 -1.45 12.94 9.90
CA LEU A 293 -0.92 14.09 9.19
C LEU A 293 0.57 14.14 9.47
N SER A 294 1.42 14.25 8.45
CA SER A 294 2.85 14.44 8.69
C SER A 294 3.13 15.83 9.25
N ASP A 295 4.13 15.93 10.12
CA ASP A 295 4.66 17.21 10.59
C ASP A 295 5.09 18.13 9.44
N GLY A 296 5.68 17.57 8.37
CA GLY A 296 6.03 18.30 7.15
C GLY A 296 4.80 18.93 6.48
N MET A 297 3.66 18.23 6.43
CA MET A 297 2.42 18.81 5.90
C MET A 297 1.92 19.96 6.77
N LEU A 298 1.98 19.82 8.09
CA LEU A 298 1.57 20.89 9.02
C LEU A 298 2.47 22.12 8.91
N PHE A 299 3.75 21.93 8.61
CA PHE A 299 4.70 23.02 8.45
C PHE A 299 4.55 23.76 7.11
N THR A 300 4.14 23.05 6.05
CA THR A 300 4.23 23.52 4.66
C THR A 300 2.88 23.90 4.04
N MET A 301 1.77 23.38 4.54
CA MET A 301 0.47 23.63 3.95
C MET A 301 -0.37 24.60 4.79
N THR A 302 -1.19 25.40 4.12
CA THR A 302 -2.20 26.23 4.79
C THR A 302 -3.32 25.36 5.37
N GLU A 303 -4.05 25.85 6.38
CA GLU A 303 -5.16 25.08 6.98
C GLU A 303 -6.19 24.60 5.94
N ARG A 304 -6.49 25.41 4.93
CA ARG A 304 -7.44 25.04 3.85
C ARG A 304 -6.90 23.94 2.94
N GLN A 305 -5.60 23.95 2.66
CA GLN A 305 -4.95 22.87 1.92
C GLN A 305 -4.94 21.57 2.73
N ILE A 306 -4.67 21.66 4.04
CA ILE A 306 -4.75 20.50 4.95
C ILE A 306 -6.19 19.96 4.99
N GLU A 307 -7.20 20.83 5.05
CA GLU A 307 -8.61 20.44 4.99
C GLU A 307 -8.96 19.73 3.68
N ALA A 308 -8.41 20.19 2.55
CA ALA A 308 -8.58 19.55 1.25
C ALA A 308 -8.00 18.12 1.22
N VAL A 309 -6.75 17.94 1.67
CA VAL A 309 -6.12 16.61 1.76
C VAL A 309 -6.88 15.71 2.74
N PHE A 310 -7.26 16.24 3.90
CA PHE A 310 -8.05 15.50 4.87
C PHE A 310 -9.42 15.08 4.31
N GLY A 311 -10.04 15.94 3.50
CA GLY A 311 -11.27 15.62 2.78
C GLY A 311 -11.09 14.45 1.81
N HIS A 312 -9.97 14.38 1.09
CA HIS A 312 -9.62 13.24 0.23
C HIS A 312 -9.51 11.93 1.04
N GLU A 313 -8.77 11.97 2.15
CA GLU A 313 -8.62 10.83 3.07
C GLU A 313 -9.98 10.38 3.66
N ALA A 314 -10.82 11.34 4.06
CA ALA A 314 -12.19 11.08 4.50
C ALA A 314 -13.04 10.42 3.40
N GLY A 315 -12.78 10.77 2.14
CA GLY A 315 -13.38 10.16 0.96
C GLY A 315 -13.11 8.66 0.88
N HIS A 316 -11.86 8.23 1.11
CA HIS A 316 -11.51 6.81 1.15
C HIS A 316 -12.32 6.03 2.19
N VAL A 317 -12.54 6.64 3.35
CA VAL A 317 -13.31 6.02 4.43
C VAL A 317 -14.79 5.98 4.11
N ARG A 318 -15.37 7.13 3.71
CA ARG A 318 -16.81 7.27 3.52
C ARG A 318 -17.32 6.47 2.33
N ARG A 319 -16.47 6.24 1.33
CA ARG A 319 -16.75 5.41 0.15
C ARG A 319 -16.30 3.96 0.29
N HIS A 320 -15.81 3.58 1.48
CA HIS A 320 -15.42 2.23 1.86
C HIS A 320 -14.34 1.60 0.95
N HIS A 321 -13.42 2.39 0.41
CA HIS A 321 -12.40 1.89 -0.53
C HIS A 321 -11.56 0.75 0.06
N LEU A 322 -11.16 0.85 1.34
CA LEU A 322 -10.41 -0.20 2.03
C LEU A 322 -11.21 -1.51 2.16
N LEU A 323 -12.53 -1.44 2.41
CA LEU A 323 -13.39 -2.62 2.45
C LEU A 323 -13.47 -3.30 1.08
N PHE A 324 -13.62 -2.52 0.00
CA PHE A 324 -13.67 -3.05 -1.35
C PHE A 324 -12.33 -3.64 -1.81
N PHE A 325 -11.20 -3.13 -1.34
CA PHE A 325 -9.92 -3.82 -1.52
C PHE A 325 -9.87 -5.17 -0.79
N GLY A 326 -10.45 -5.26 0.41
CA GLY A 326 -10.62 -6.54 1.12
C GLY A 326 -11.53 -7.52 0.37
N ILE A 327 -12.66 -7.05 -0.17
CA ILE A 327 -13.58 -7.85 -1.00
C ILE A 327 -12.86 -8.33 -2.28
N PHE A 328 -12.09 -7.45 -2.93
CA PHE A 328 -11.27 -7.81 -4.08
C PHE A 328 -10.22 -8.88 -3.73
N ALA A 329 -9.55 -8.77 -2.58
CA ALA A 329 -8.61 -9.77 -2.10
C ALA A 329 -9.30 -11.13 -1.89
N LEU A 330 -10.46 -11.14 -1.21
CA LEU A 330 -11.25 -12.36 -0.98
C LEU A 330 -11.74 -12.97 -2.30
N LEU A 331 -12.26 -12.16 -3.23
CA LEU A 331 -12.67 -12.62 -4.55
C LEU A 331 -11.49 -13.27 -5.31
N SER A 332 -10.31 -12.65 -5.27
CA SER A 332 -9.11 -13.19 -5.91
C SER A 332 -8.72 -14.54 -5.32
N MET A 333 -8.81 -14.69 -3.99
CA MET A 333 -8.57 -15.97 -3.31
C MET A 333 -9.60 -17.04 -3.70
N LEU A 334 -10.89 -16.69 -3.78
CA LEU A 334 -11.95 -17.62 -4.19
C LEU A 334 -11.76 -18.09 -5.64
N ILE A 335 -11.40 -17.19 -6.55
CA ILE A 335 -11.12 -17.52 -7.95
C ILE A 335 -9.93 -18.47 -8.04
N VAL A 336 -8.79 -18.12 -7.42
CA VAL A 336 -7.58 -18.93 -7.49
C VAL A 336 -7.78 -20.28 -6.79
N GLY A 337 -8.35 -20.29 -5.59
CA GLY A 337 -8.64 -21.51 -4.85
C GLY A 337 -9.58 -22.46 -5.62
N GLY A 338 -10.66 -21.94 -6.18
CA GLY A 338 -11.59 -22.73 -6.99
C GLY A 338 -10.96 -23.28 -8.27
N LEU A 339 -10.11 -22.50 -8.94
CA LEU A 339 -9.37 -22.96 -10.13
C LEU A 339 -8.34 -24.05 -9.79
N LEU A 340 -7.65 -23.93 -8.65
CA LEU A 340 -6.71 -24.94 -8.19
C LEU A 340 -7.40 -26.23 -7.77
N GLU A 341 -8.52 -26.15 -7.07
CA GLU A 341 -9.34 -27.30 -6.72
C GLU A 341 -9.80 -28.03 -7.99
N LEU A 342 -10.24 -27.28 -9.01
CA LEU A 342 -10.56 -27.85 -10.31
C LEU A 342 -9.32 -28.53 -10.91
N LEU A 343 -8.18 -27.85 -10.98
CA LEU A 343 -6.93 -28.39 -11.52
C LEU A 343 -6.53 -29.72 -10.83
N VAL A 344 -6.63 -29.78 -9.50
CA VAL A 344 -6.32 -30.99 -8.72
C VAL A 344 -7.29 -32.13 -9.03
N ARG A 345 -8.55 -31.85 -9.35
CA ARG A 345 -9.51 -32.90 -9.75
C ARG A 345 -9.21 -33.46 -11.15
N TRP A 346 -8.63 -32.67 -12.05
CA TRP A 346 -8.36 -33.06 -13.44
C TRP A 346 -6.91 -33.51 -13.69
N THR A 347 -6.02 -33.40 -12.71
CA THR A 347 -4.59 -33.70 -12.87
C THR A 347 -4.03 -34.47 -11.67
N PRO A 348 -2.97 -35.28 -11.83
CA PRO A 348 -2.33 -35.99 -10.72
C PRO A 348 -1.45 -35.08 -9.84
N LEU A 349 -1.66 -33.76 -9.87
CA LEU A 349 -0.86 -32.78 -9.14
C LEU A 349 -1.16 -32.71 -7.64
N ARG A 350 -2.12 -33.51 -7.14
CA ARG A 350 -2.53 -33.52 -5.72
C ARG A 350 -1.37 -33.71 -4.74
N HIS A 351 -0.31 -34.39 -5.14
CA HIS A 351 0.87 -34.65 -4.30
C HIS A 351 1.99 -33.61 -4.45
N GLN A 352 1.82 -32.57 -5.26
CA GLN A 352 2.80 -31.51 -5.49
C GLN A 352 2.37 -30.19 -4.84
N GLU A 353 2.26 -30.20 -3.51
CA GLU A 353 1.75 -29.05 -2.73
C GLU A 353 2.52 -27.75 -3.02
N GLY A 354 3.86 -27.81 -3.03
CA GLY A 354 4.69 -26.64 -3.34
C GLY A 354 4.42 -26.06 -4.73
N LEU A 355 4.19 -26.92 -5.74
CA LEU A 355 3.92 -26.47 -7.10
C LEU A 355 2.54 -25.81 -7.18
N LEU A 356 1.53 -26.42 -6.57
CA LEU A 356 0.18 -25.87 -6.53
C LEU A 356 0.16 -24.49 -5.86
N GLN A 357 0.89 -24.33 -4.75
CA GLN A 357 0.96 -23.04 -4.07
C GLN A 357 1.76 -21.98 -4.85
N LEU A 358 2.80 -22.38 -5.61
CA LEU A 358 3.49 -21.45 -6.53
C LEU A 358 2.59 -21.02 -7.69
N VAL A 359 1.81 -21.94 -8.26
CA VAL A 359 0.80 -21.61 -9.27
C VAL A 359 -0.25 -20.66 -8.67
N ALA A 360 -0.67 -20.90 -7.43
CA ALA A 360 -1.58 -20.00 -6.70
C ALA A 360 -1.00 -18.59 -6.58
N LEU A 361 0.24 -18.48 -6.10
CA LEU A 361 0.93 -17.21 -5.91
C LEU A 361 1.12 -16.47 -7.25
N ALA A 362 1.49 -17.18 -8.31
CA ALA A 362 1.61 -16.61 -9.65
C ALA A 362 0.27 -16.10 -10.18
N ALA A 363 -0.81 -16.88 -10.04
CA ALA A 363 -2.16 -16.49 -10.45
C ALA A 363 -2.66 -15.27 -9.66
N LEU A 364 -2.48 -15.25 -8.33
CA LEU A 364 -2.80 -14.09 -7.50
C LEU A 364 -2.01 -12.85 -7.93
N THR A 365 -0.70 -12.99 -8.16
CA THR A 365 0.15 -11.89 -8.61
C THR A 365 -0.33 -11.34 -9.97
N GLY A 366 -0.72 -12.21 -10.90
CA GLY A 366 -1.30 -11.81 -12.18
C GLY A 366 -2.61 -11.05 -12.05
N ILE A 367 -3.56 -11.58 -11.25
CA ILE A 367 -4.87 -10.94 -10.99
C ILE A 367 -4.66 -9.56 -10.37
N TRP A 368 -3.81 -9.47 -9.34
CA TRP A 368 -3.51 -8.20 -8.69
C TRP A 368 -2.86 -7.23 -9.67
N GLY A 369 -1.79 -7.65 -10.35
CA GLY A 369 -1.05 -6.83 -11.33
C GLY A 369 -1.95 -6.16 -12.37
N LEU A 370 -2.93 -6.90 -12.90
CA LEU A 370 -3.85 -6.42 -13.93
C LEU A 370 -5.03 -5.61 -13.38
N ALA A 371 -5.69 -6.08 -12.31
CA ALA A 371 -6.96 -5.52 -11.85
C ALA A 371 -6.81 -4.45 -10.76
N PHE A 372 -5.85 -4.61 -9.83
CA PHE A 372 -5.74 -3.72 -8.66
C PHE A 372 -5.46 -2.27 -9.07
N GLY A 373 -4.51 -2.05 -9.99
CA GLY A 373 -4.17 -0.71 -10.46
C GLY A 373 -5.37 0.00 -11.11
N PHE A 374 -6.18 -0.73 -11.89
CA PHE A 374 -7.39 -0.18 -12.49
C PHE A 374 -8.42 0.26 -11.43
N ILE A 375 -8.72 -0.60 -10.46
CA ILE A 375 -9.68 -0.31 -9.38
C ILE A 375 -9.16 0.84 -8.50
N SER A 376 -7.89 0.79 -8.10
CA SER A 376 -7.25 1.80 -7.26
C SER A 376 -7.34 3.19 -7.88
N ARG A 377 -6.97 3.35 -9.16
CA ARG A 377 -7.04 4.66 -9.83
C ARG A 377 -8.45 5.25 -9.87
N LYS A 378 -9.50 4.41 -9.91
CA LYS A 378 -10.90 4.86 -9.84
C LYS A 378 -11.27 5.32 -8.44
N PHE A 379 -10.85 4.58 -7.41
CA PHE A 379 -11.08 4.95 -6.01
C PHE A 379 -10.35 6.25 -5.62
N GLU A 380 -9.12 6.46 -6.08
CA GLU A 380 -8.38 7.71 -5.90
C GLU A 380 -9.14 8.91 -6.49
N ARG A 381 -9.64 8.80 -7.73
CA ARG A 381 -10.46 9.85 -8.36
C ARG A 381 -11.79 10.09 -7.63
N GLN A 382 -12.38 9.05 -7.06
CA GLN A 382 -13.59 9.18 -6.23
C GLN A 382 -13.28 9.87 -4.89
N ALA A 383 -12.10 9.64 -4.31
CA ALA A 383 -11.64 10.33 -3.11
C ALA A 383 -11.32 11.81 -3.39
N ASP A 384 -10.72 12.13 -4.53
CA ASP A 384 -10.49 13.52 -4.97
C ASP A 384 -11.77 14.34 -5.05
N LEU A 385 -12.77 13.78 -5.73
CA LEU A 385 -14.11 14.39 -5.82
C LEU A 385 -14.70 14.64 -4.44
N TYR A 386 -14.50 13.72 -3.49
CA TYR A 386 -14.97 13.88 -2.13
C TYR A 386 -14.20 14.99 -1.39
N GLY A 387 -12.89 15.06 -1.58
CA GLY A 387 -12.04 16.13 -1.05
C GLY A 387 -12.50 17.51 -1.53
N VAL A 388 -12.80 17.65 -2.83
CA VAL A 388 -13.37 18.89 -3.37
C VAL A 388 -14.71 19.25 -2.72
N ARG A 389 -15.60 18.27 -2.54
CA ARG A 389 -16.90 18.49 -1.87
C ARG A 389 -16.73 18.93 -0.42
N CYS A 390 -15.69 18.46 0.29
CA CYS A 390 -15.41 18.86 1.68
C CYS A 390 -14.96 20.32 1.83
N VAL A 391 -14.27 20.88 0.82
CA VAL A 391 -13.79 22.27 0.82
C VAL A 391 -14.65 23.20 -0.05
N THR A 392 -15.88 22.77 -0.36
CA THR A 392 -16.84 23.59 -1.09
C THR A 392 -17.45 24.62 -0.15
N GLU A 393 -17.15 25.89 -0.43
CA GLU A 393 -17.67 27.02 0.33
C GLU A 393 -19.08 27.43 -0.11
N PRO A 394 -19.83 28.18 0.72
CA PRO A 394 -21.07 28.82 0.32
C PRO A 394 -20.91 29.77 -0.87
N LEU A 395 -22.02 30.10 -1.54
CA LEU A 395 -22.03 30.98 -2.73
C LEU A 395 -21.33 32.34 -2.48
N ALA A 396 -21.46 32.92 -1.28
CA ALA A 396 -20.87 34.22 -0.93
C ALA A 396 -19.33 34.24 -1.02
N GLU A 397 -18.68 33.09 -0.84
CA GLU A 397 -17.22 32.94 -0.87
C GLU A 397 -16.75 32.29 -2.20
N CYS A 398 -17.68 32.07 -3.13
CA CYS A 398 -17.37 31.45 -4.41
C CYS A 398 -16.77 32.49 -5.37
N GLU A 399 -15.44 32.47 -5.52
CA GLU A 399 -14.71 33.40 -6.41
C GLU A 399 -14.96 33.19 -7.92
N ARG A 400 -15.70 32.15 -8.34
CA ARG A 400 -15.89 31.79 -9.74
C ARG A 400 -17.33 31.46 -10.04
N GLN A 401 -17.77 31.78 -11.26
CA GLN A 401 -19.01 31.24 -11.80
C GLN A 401 -18.89 29.72 -11.86
N CYS A 402 -19.79 29.02 -11.17
CA CYS A 402 -19.84 27.56 -11.17
C CYS A 402 -21.27 27.06 -11.22
N LEU A 403 -21.46 25.91 -11.88
CA LEU A 403 -22.77 25.29 -12.09
C LEU A 403 -23.47 24.93 -10.77
N LEU A 404 -22.70 24.58 -9.73
CA LEU A 404 -23.25 24.25 -8.42
C LEU A 404 -24.02 25.42 -7.80
N HIS A 405 -23.44 26.63 -7.82
CA HIS A 405 -24.05 27.79 -7.15
C HIS A 405 -24.95 28.62 -8.06
N THR A 406 -24.77 28.57 -9.39
CA THR A 406 -25.72 29.20 -10.33
C THR A 406 -27.06 28.48 -10.36
N GLN A 407 -27.12 27.20 -9.99
CA GLN A 407 -28.37 26.45 -9.85
C GLN A 407 -29.05 26.66 -8.47
N ALA A 408 -28.42 27.42 -7.55
CA ALA A 408 -28.90 27.66 -6.19
C ALA A 408 -29.56 29.05 -6.00
N GLU A 409 -29.77 29.83 -7.07
CA GLU A 409 -30.57 31.06 -6.98
C GLU A 409 -31.99 30.75 -6.45
N PRO A 410 -32.51 31.50 -5.45
CA PRO A 410 -33.89 31.34 -5.04
C PRO A 410 -34.81 31.68 -6.23
N PRO A 411 -35.92 30.96 -6.42
CA PRO A 411 -36.85 31.30 -7.48
C PRO A 411 -37.28 32.77 -7.29
N ARG A 412 -37.24 33.55 -8.38
CA ARG A 412 -37.91 34.86 -8.44
C ARG A 412 -39.33 34.71 -7.88
N PRO A 413 -39.90 35.73 -7.23
CA PRO A 413 -41.26 35.64 -6.70
C PRO A 413 -42.21 35.33 -7.86
N MET A 414 -42.61 34.07 -7.95
CA MET A 414 -43.66 33.59 -8.84
C MET A 414 -44.83 33.16 -7.97
N ASP A 415 -45.99 33.61 -8.40
CA ASP A 415 -47.30 33.48 -7.78
C ASP A 415 -47.57 32.06 -7.23
N GLU A 416 -48.00 31.97 -5.96
CA GLU A 416 -48.17 30.74 -5.17
C GLU A 416 -49.18 29.75 -5.76
N ARG A 417 -49.90 30.12 -6.83
CA ARG A 417 -50.99 29.34 -7.44
C ARG A 417 -50.55 28.37 -8.55
N SER A 418 -49.28 28.37 -8.93
CA SER A 418 -48.74 27.51 -10.00
C SER A 418 -47.64 26.55 -9.50
N ARG A 419 -47.97 25.72 -8.51
CA ARG A 419 -47.17 24.54 -8.14
C ARG A 419 -47.61 23.31 -8.94
N PRO A 420 -46.87 22.84 -9.95
CA PRO A 420 -46.94 21.44 -10.32
C PRO A 420 -46.18 20.62 -9.26
N ALA A 421 -46.83 19.61 -8.69
CA ALA A 421 -46.17 18.56 -7.93
C ALA A 421 -45.20 17.82 -8.87
N ASN A 422 -43.96 17.61 -8.41
CA ASN A 422 -42.81 17.11 -9.17
C ASN A 422 -42.21 18.08 -10.20
N ASN A 423 -41.30 18.94 -9.74
CA ASN A 423 -40.42 19.70 -10.62
C ASN A 423 -39.19 18.83 -10.99
N PRO A 424 -38.99 18.41 -12.25
CA PRO A 424 -37.88 17.54 -12.66
C PRO A 424 -36.51 18.25 -12.78
N GLY A 425 -36.43 19.51 -12.35
CA GLY A 425 -35.35 20.44 -12.71
C GLY A 425 -34.33 20.78 -11.64
N VAL A 426 -34.33 20.13 -10.47
CA VAL A 426 -33.24 20.27 -9.48
C VAL A 426 -32.36 19.02 -9.57
N PRO A 427 -31.22 19.05 -10.28
CA PRO A 427 -30.22 18.01 -10.14
C PRO A 427 -29.81 17.95 -8.66
N ASN A 428 -29.80 16.74 -8.07
CA ASN A 428 -29.26 16.50 -6.74
C ASN A 428 -27.98 17.33 -6.51
N ALA A 429 -27.76 17.89 -5.32
CA ALA A 429 -26.50 18.55 -4.94
C ALA A 429 -25.23 17.68 -5.18
N HIS A 430 -25.44 16.39 -5.48
CA HIS A 430 -24.43 15.44 -5.94
C HIS A 430 -24.03 15.57 -7.42
N ALA A 431 -24.77 16.29 -8.26
CA ALA A 431 -24.59 16.32 -9.71
C ALA A 431 -23.62 17.40 -10.21
N ALA A 432 -23.27 18.40 -9.38
CA ALA A 432 -22.36 19.47 -9.74
C ALA A 432 -21.25 19.63 -8.67
N VAL A 433 -20.17 20.32 -9.04
CA VAL A 433 -19.01 20.57 -8.16
C VAL A 433 -18.63 22.04 -8.24
N CYS A 434 -18.26 22.65 -7.12
CA CYS A 434 -17.82 24.04 -7.07
C CYS A 434 -16.48 24.23 -7.79
N ALA A 435 -16.44 25.15 -8.76
CA ALA A 435 -15.22 25.42 -9.54
C ALA A 435 -14.09 26.04 -8.68
N THR A 436 -14.44 26.85 -7.69
CA THR A 436 -13.47 27.42 -6.73
C THR A 436 -12.83 26.32 -5.88
N ALA A 437 -13.62 25.37 -5.40
CA ALA A 437 -13.15 24.22 -4.64
C ALA A 437 -12.25 23.29 -5.48
N VAL A 438 -12.61 23.04 -6.76
CA VAL A 438 -11.76 22.28 -7.70
C VAL A 438 -10.39 22.94 -7.86
N ARG A 439 -10.33 24.28 -7.99
CA ARG A 439 -9.07 25.00 -8.10
C ARG A 439 -8.22 24.91 -6.84
N LEU A 440 -8.84 25.09 -5.66
CA LEU A 440 -8.15 24.95 -4.37
C LEU A 440 -7.56 23.55 -4.23
N PHE A 441 -8.36 22.52 -4.48
CA PHE A 441 -7.92 21.13 -4.40
C PHE A 441 -6.84 20.79 -5.43
N GLY A 442 -7.00 21.23 -6.68
CA GLY A 442 -5.99 21.03 -7.73
C GLY A 442 -4.64 21.68 -7.40
N ARG A 443 -4.65 22.91 -6.86
CA ARG A 443 -3.43 23.56 -6.33
C ARG A 443 -2.83 22.79 -5.16
N THR A 444 -3.68 22.27 -4.27
CA THR A 444 -3.25 21.44 -3.14
C THR A 444 -2.54 20.18 -3.62
N LEU A 445 -3.07 19.48 -4.63
CA LEU A 445 -2.42 18.30 -5.20
C LEU A 445 -1.07 18.62 -5.86
N VAL A 446 -1.00 19.72 -6.61
CA VAL A 446 0.25 20.18 -7.25
C VAL A 446 1.29 20.53 -6.18
N GLU A 447 0.89 21.20 -5.11
CA GLU A 447 1.77 21.53 -3.98
C GLU A 447 2.31 20.27 -3.30
N VAL A 448 1.45 19.28 -3.02
CA VAL A 448 1.89 17.99 -2.46
C VAL A 448 2.88 17.30 -3.39
N ALA A 449 2.66 17.32 -4.70
CA ALA A 449 3.57 16.73 -5.67
C ALA A 449 4.94 17.42 -5.66
N HIS A 450 4.95 18.75 -5.70
CA HIS A 450 6.16 19.56 -5.66
C HIS A 450 6.96 19.32 -4.36
N LEU A 451 6.30 19.35 -3.20
CA LEU A 451 6.93 19.13 -1.90
C LEU A 451 7.50 17.71 -1.70
N ASN A 452 7.08 16.74 -2.53
CA ASN A 452 7.61 15.38 -2.52
C ASN A 452 8.54 15.08 -3.70
N GLY A 453 8.87 16.06 -4.56
CA GLY A 453 9.69 15.85 -5.76
C GLY A 453 9.05 14.91 -6.78
N ILE A 454 7.73 14.91 -6.90
CA ILE A 454 6.99 14.03 -7.82
C ILE A 454 6.61 14.82 -9.09
N PRO A 455 7.07 14.41 -10.29
CA PRO A 455 6.65 15.03 -11.54
C PRO A 455 5.13 14.94 -11.74
N LEU A 456 4.50 16.01 -12.23
CA LEU A 456 3.03 16.09 -12.35
C LEU A 456 2.42 15.06 -13.31
N GLU A 457 3.20 14.65 -14.32
CA GLU A 457 2.84 13.66 -15.34
C GLU A 457 3.16 12.22 -14.90
N ALA A 458 3.92 12.02 -13.81
CA ALA A 458 4.33 10.71 -13.38
C ALA A 458 3.12 9.87 -12.95
N GLU A 459 2.98 8.69 -13.56
CA GLU A 459 1.99 7.70 -13.16
C GLU A 459 2.62 6.64 -12.26
N SER A 460 1.82 6.12 -11.31
CA SER A 460 2.17 4.91 -10.58
C SER A 460 1.12 3.84 -10.84
N TRP A 461 1.49 2.59 -10.58
CA TRP A 461 0.56 1.47 -10.71
C TRP A 461 -0.74 1.69 -9.91
N ARG A 462 -0.63 2.32 -8.72
CA ARG A 462 -1.74 2.57 -7.80
C ARG A 462 -2.48 3.90 -8.06
N HIS A 463 -1.76 4.95 -8.50
CA HIS A 463 -2.27 6.31 -8.67
C HIS A 463 -2.03 6.81 -10.09
N GLY A 464 -3.06 7.37 -10.73
CA GLY A 464 -2.87 8.11 -11.98
C GLY A 464 -2.08 9.40 -11.73
N SER A 465 -1.57 10.01 -12.80
CA SER A 465 -0.82 11.26 -12.68
C SER A 465 -1.64 12.37 -12.00
N ILE A 466 -0.95 13.25 -11.29
CA ILE A 466 -1.58 14.39 -10.61
C ILE A 466 -2.27 15.29 -11.64
N GLN A 467 -1.64 15.48 -12.81
CA GLN A 467 -2.25 16.22 -13.91
C GLN A 467 -3.56 15.59 -14.39
N SER A 468 -3.58 14.27 -14.65
CA SER A 468 -4.80 13.57 -15.08
C SER A 468 -5.93 13.68 -14.06
N ARG A 469 -5.60 13.68 -12.76
CA ARG A 469 -6.57 13.86 -11.67
C ARG A 469 -7.14 15.28 -11.66
N CYS A 470 -6.28 16.30 -11.77
CA CYS A 470 -6.68 17.70 -11.86
C CYS A 470 -7.57 17.96 -13.08
N ASP A 471 -7.18 17.49 -14.27
CA ASP A 471 -7.95 17.66 -15.50
C ASP A 471 -9.33 17.02 -15.41
N LEU A 472 -9.41 15.85 -14.76
CA LEU A 472 -10.69 15.18 -14.54
C LEU A 472 -11.62 15.97 -13.61
N LEU A 473 -11.10 16.57 -12.53
CA LEU A 473 -11.89 17.41 -11.64
C LEU A 473 -12.39 18.68 -12.36
N VAL A 474 -11.53 19.30 -13.17
CA VAL A 474 -11.91 20.43 -14.03
C VAL A 474 -13.02 20.00 -14.98
N ARG A 475 -12.91 18.82 -15.61
CA ARG A 475 -13.97 18.29 -16.46
C ARG A 475 -15.28 18.08 -15.70
N PHE A 476 -15.24 17.54 -14.47
CA PHE A 476 -16.44 17.35 -13.65
C PHE A 476 -17.12 18.67 -13.26
N ALA A 477 -16.37 19.76 -13.11
CA ALA A 477 -16.95 21.09 -12.84
C ALA A 477 -17.75 21.66 -14.04
N HIS A 478 -17.40 21.26 -15.27
CA HIS A 478 -18.02 21.76 -16.50
C HIS A 478 -19.06 20.79 -17.10
N ASP A 479 -18.90 19.48 -16.91
CA ASP A 479 -19.78 18.43 -17.42
C ASP A 479 -20.34 17.55 -16.28
N PRO A 480 -21.49 17.95 -15.66
CA PRO A 480 -22.23 17.15 -14.68
C PRO A 480 -22.53 15.72 -15.15
N ALA A 481 -22.76 15.51 -16.45
CA ALA A 481 -23.06 14.19 -16.98
C ALA A 481 -21.81 13.28 -16.96
N ALA A 482 -20.61 13.81 -17.18
CA ALA A 482 -19.37 13.06 -16.98
C ALA A 482 -19.18 12.61 -15.54
N LEU A 483 -19.53 13.47 -14.57
CA LEU A 483 -19.48 13.14 -13.15
C LEU A 483 -20.42 11.98 -12.81
N ILE A 484 -21.69 12.05 -13.24
CA ILE A 484 -22.69 11.00 -12.99
C ILE A 484 -22.26 9.67 -13.63
N ARG A 485 -21.76 9.71 -14.88
CA ARG A 485 -21.23 8.51 -15.56
C ARG A 485 -20.05 7.90 -14.79
N PHE A 486 -19.17 8.74 -14.23
CA PHE A 486 -18.04 8.28 -13.43
C PHE A 486 -18.51 7.63 -12.12
N GLU A 487 -19.35 8.29 -11.32
CA GLU A 487 -19.86 7.73 -10.05
C GLU A 487 -20.61 6.41 -10.32
N SER A 488 -21.47 6.36 -11.34
CA SER A 488 -22.16 5.13 -11.76
C SER A 488 -21.21 4.02 -12.24
N GLY A 489 -20.07 4.38 -12.84
CA GLY A 489 -19.02 3.44 -13.20
C GLY A 489 -18.35 2.82 -11.97
N VAL A 490 -18.06 3.62 -10.95
CA VAL A 490 -17.46 3.13 -9.70
C VAL A 490 -18.42 2.23 -8.93
N GLU A 491 -19.70 2.58 -8.86
CA GLU A 491 -20.71 1.75 -8.19
C GLU A 491 -20.94 0.41 -8.92
N ARG A 492 -20.86 0.38 -10.26
CA ARG A 492 -20.86 -0.89 -11.01
C ARG A 492 -19.66 -1.78 -10.67
N ILE A 493 -18.46 -1.22 -10.55
CA ILE A 493 -17.26 -1.98 -10.13
C ILE A 493 -17.50 -2.59 -8.74
N LYS A 494 -18.02 -1.81 -7.79
CA LYS A 494 -18.35 -2.28 -6.44
C LYS A 494 -19.39 -3.41 -6.46
N ALA A 495 -20.44 -3.27 -7.27
CA ALA A 495 -21.46 -4.30 -7.45
C ALA A 495 -20.89 -5.60 -8.04
N VAL A 496 -20.00 -5.50 -9.04
CA VAL A 496 -19.30 -6.66 -9.62
C VAL A 496 -18.42 -7.36 -8.59
N LEU A 497 -17.66 -6.61 -7.78
CA LEU A 497 -16.84 -7.19 -6.71
C LEU A 497 -17.71 -7.94 -5.68
N LEU A 498 -18.80 -7.32 -5.20
CA LEU A 498 -19.71 -7.94 -4.23
C LEU A 498 -20.42 -9.17 -4.80
N GLY A 499 -21.03 -9.04 -5.99
CA GLY A 499 -21.73 -10.13 -6.65
C GLY A 499 -20.79 -11.29 -6.97
N GLY A 500 -19.58 -10.98 -7.47
CA GLY A 500 -18.54 -11.98 -7.72
C GLY A 500 -18.12 -12.72 -6.44
N THR A 501 -17.93 -12.01 -5.33
CA THR A 501 -17.61 -12.65 -4.04
C THR A 501 -18.75 -13.53 -3.55
N LEU A 502 -20.00 -13.08 -3.62
CA LEU A 502 -21.16 -13.89 -3.20
C LEU A 502 -21.29 -15.18 -4.02
N ILE A 503 -21.17 -15.08 -5.34
CA ILE A 503 -21.18 -16.24 -6.24
C ILE A 503 -19.99 -17.16 -5.94
N GLY A 504 -18.79 -16.60 -5.81
CA GLY A 504 -17.57 -17.35 -5.50
C GLY A 504 -17.66 -18.07 -4.17
N SER A 505 -18.22 -17.44 -3.14
CA SER A 505 -18.46 -18.07 -1.83
C SER A 505 -19.48 -19.20 -1.91
N ALA A 506 -20.55 -19.05 -2.69
CA ALA A 506 -21.53 -20.12 -2.90
C ALA A 506 -20.92 -21.32 -3.64
N ILE A 507 -20.11 -21.06 -4.68
CA ILE A 507 -19.37 -22.11 -5.40
C ILE A 507 -18.38 -22.81 -4.48
N ALA A 508 -17.60 -22.05 -3.70
CA ALA A 508 -16.66 -22.61 -2.73
C ALA A 508 -17.40 -23.47 -1.69
N ALA A 509 -18.50 -22.97 -1.14
CA ALA A 509 -19.32 -23.74 -0.20
C ALA A 509 -19.79 -25.06 -0.81
N TRP A 510 -20.22 -25.07 -2.08
CA TRP A 510 -20.61 -26.30 -2.79
C TRP A 510 -19.43 -27.24 -3.08
N LEU A 511 -18.29 -26.72 -3.52
CA LEU A 511 -17.09 -27.50 -3.84
C LEU A 511 -16.46 -28.17 -2.62
N TYR A 512 -16.47 -27.47 -1.49
CA TYR A 512 -15.83 -27.89 -0.23
C TYR A 512 -16.83 -28.43 0.80
N TRP A 513 -18.12 -28.59 0.43
CA TRP A 513 -19.07 -29.24 1.30
C TRP A 513 -18.71 -30.73 1.44
N PRO A 514 -18.65 -31.28 2.67
CA PRO A 514 -18.46 -32.71 2.85
C PRO A 514 -19.69 -33.46 2.30
N PHE A 515 -19.51 -34.18 1.20
CA PHE A 515 -20.42 -35.26 0.79
C PHE A 515 -19.87 -36.59 1.28
#